data_AF-A0A3P9GYP8-F1
#
_entry.id   AF-A0A3P9GYP8-F1
#
_cell.length_a   1.000
_cell.length_b   1.000
_cell.length_c   1.000
_cell.angle_alpha   90.00
_cell.angle_beta   90.00
_cell.angle_gamma   90.00
#
_symmetry.space_group_name_H-M   'P 1'
#
loop_
_entity.id
_entity.type
_entity.pdbx_description
1 polymer ?
#
loop_
_entity_poly.entity_id
_entity_poly.type
_entity_poly.pdbx_seq_one_letter_code
_entity_poly.pdbx_strand_id
1 'polypeptide(L)'
;LAATRLHCSLAATRLHCSLAATRLHCSLAATRLHCSFAATRLHCSLAATRLHCSLAATRLHCSLAATCLHCSLAATRLHCSLAATCLHCSLAATRLHCSLAATCLHCSLAATRLHCSLAATRLHCSLAATRLHCSLAATRLHCSLAATRLHCSLAATYLHCSLAATRLHCSLAATCLHCSLVLFSTCFVVCVALCSFCSFVSRATLCLSFVCSYVKVNCHFLSQRFFSCLC
;
A
#
# COMPACT_ATOMS: atom_id res chain seq x y z
N LEU A 1 -18.25 10.44 -32.94
CA LEU A 1 -18.39 11.71 -32.18
C LEU A 1 -17.62 11.59 -30.88
N ALA A 2 -16.40 12.12 -30.81
CA ALA A 2 -15.69 12.21 -29.54
C ALA A 2 -16.45 13.18 -28.64
N ALA A 3 -17.21 12.67 -27.67
CA ALA A 3 -17.89 13.51 -26.71
C ALA A 3 -16.81 14.34 -25.98
N THR A 4 -16.84 15.65 -26.19
CA THR A 4 -15.87 16.55 -25.59
C THR A 4 -16.02 16.53 -24.08
N ARG A 5 -17.27 16.43 -23.58
CA ARG A 5 -17.57 16.25 -22.15
C ARG A 5 -18.76 15.30 -21.98
N LEU A 6 -18.64 14.38 -21.03
CA LEU A 6 -19.73 13.53 -20.57
C LEU A 6 -19.94 13.68 -19.06
N HIS A 7 -21.20 13.82 -18.68
CA HIS A 7 -21.67 13.78 -17.30
C HIS A 7 -22.71 12.67 -17.19
N CYS A 8 -22.52 11.72 -16.28
CA CYS A 8 -23.45 10.60 -16.09
C CYS A 8 -23.72 10.34 -14.61
N SER A 9 -24.99 10.28 -14.24
CA SER A 9 -25.43 9.89 -12.89
C SER A 9 -26.48 8.81 -13.02
N LEU A 10 -26.18 7.58 -12.60
CA LEU A 10 -27.08 6.43 -12.77
C LEU A 10 -27.12 5.59 -11.49
N ALA A 11 -28.31 5.10 -11.18
CA ALA A 11 -28.54 4.09 -10.17
C ALA A 11 -29.32 2.94 -10.81
N ALA A 12 -28.82 1.71 -10.69
CA ALA A 12 -29.57 0.53 -11.15
C ALA A 12 -29.19 -0.72 -10.37
N THR A 13 -29.95 -1.80 -10.54
CA THR A 13 -29.58 -3.09 -9.93
C THR A 13 -28.30 -3.65 -10.56
N ARG A 14 -28.21 -3.64 -11.89
CA ARG A 14 -27.03 -4.08 -12.65
C ARG A 14 -26.66 -3.01 -13.68
N LEU A 15 -25.39 -2.63 -13.74
CA LEU A 15 -24.87 -1.67 -14.71
C LEU A 15 -23.65 -2.26 -15.42
N HIS A 16 -23.68 -2.18 -16.75
CA HIS A 16 -22.55 -2.39 -17.63
C HIS A 16 -22.36 -1.12 -18.45
N CYS A 17 -21.20 -0.45 -18.31
CA CYS A 17 -20.95 0.83 -18.98
C CYS A 17 -19.54 0.89 -19.56
N SER A 18 -19.43 1.24 -20.84
CA SER A 18 -18.18 1.58 -21.49
C SER A 18 -18.27 3.00 -22.03
N LEU A 19 -17.40 3.90 -21.59
CA LEU A 19 -17.43 5.30 -21.99
C LEU A 19 -16.04 5.80 -22.37
N ALA A 20 -15.98 6.54 -23.48
CA ALA A 20 -14.79 7.23 -23.93
C ALA A 20 -15.11 8.71 -24.20
N ALA A 21 -14.36 9.62 -23.57
CA ALA A 21 -14.57 11.06 -23.73
C ALA A 21 -13.29 11.84 -23.46
N THR A 22 -13.21 13.10 -23.92
CA THR A 22 -12.06 13.92 -23.51
C THR A 22 -12.13 14.26 -22.02
N ARG A 23 -13.31 14.62 -21.51
CA ARG A 23 -13.58 14.81 -20.09
C ARG A 23 -14.78 13.97 -19.67
N LEU A 24 -14.62 13.17 -18.63
CA LEU A 24 -15.66 12.30 -18.11
C LEU A 24 -15.86 12.56 -16.62
N HIS A 25 -17.09 12.87 -16.25
CA HIS A 25 -17.56 12.96 -14.88
C HIS A 25 -18.68 11.95 -14.69
N CYS A 26 -18.53 10.98 -13.78
CA CYS A 26 -19.59 10.03 -13.51
C CYS A 26 -19.78 9.70 -12.04
N SER A 27 -21.03 9.47 -11.67
CA SER A 27 -21.44 8.96 -10.35
C SER A 27 -22.38 7.78 -10.56
N LEU A 28 -21.91 6.57 -10.29
CA LEU A 28 -22.69 5.36 -10.54
C LEU A 28 -22.90 4.57 -9.25
N ALA A 29 -24.14 4.14 -9.02
CA ALA A 29 -24.51 3.27 -7.93
C ALA A 29 -25.19 2.00 -8.47
N ALA A 30 -24.73 0.81 -8.07
CA ALA A 30 -25.44 -0.41 -8.42
C ALA A 30 -25.23 -1.56 -7.45
N THR A 31 -26.05 -2.61 -7.51
CA THR A 31 -25.69 -3.85 -6.81
C THR A 31 -24.50 -4.51 -7.52
N ARG A 32 -24.55 -4.63 -8.86
CA ARG A 32 -23.44 -5.12 -9.67
C ARG A 32 -23.05 -4.08 -10.70
N LEU A 33 -21.78 -3.66 -10.66
CA LEU A 33 -21.25 -2.65 -11.55
C LEU A 33 -20.03 -3.19 -12.29
N HIS A 34 -20.11 -3.18 -13.62
CA HIS A 34 -18.99 -3.43 -14.52
C HIS A 34 -18.78 -2.20 -15.39
N CYS A 35 -17.62 -1.56 -15.31
CA CYS A 35 -17.35 -0.39 -16.13
C CYS A 35 -15.94 -0.32 -16.70
N SER A 36 -15.83 0.23 -17.91
CA SER A 36 -14.57 0.54 -18.57
C SER A 36 -14.58 1.99 -19.08
N PHE A 37 -13.72 2.84 -18.50
CA PHE A 37 -13.67 4.26 -18.88
C PHE A 37 -12.29 4.66 -19.38
N ALA A 38 -12.28 5.37 -20.51
CA ALA A 38 -11.09 5.96 -21.10
C ALA A 38 -11.30 7.47 -21.28
N ALA A 39 -10.45 8.31 -20.69
CA ALA A 39 -10.56 9.75 -20.89
C ALA A 39 -9.24 10.52 -20.79
N THR A 40 -9.19 11.74 -21.29
CA THR A 40 -8.03 12.60 -20.94
C THR A 40 -8.12 13.01 -19.47
N ARG A 41 -9.31 13.42 -19.01
CA ARG A 41 -9.60 13.75 -17.61
C ARG A 41 -10.79 12.94 -17.14
N LEU A 42 -10.61 12.16 -16.08
CA LEU A 42 -11.62 11.31 -15.51
C LEU A 42 -11.84 11.67 -14.04
N HIS A 43 -13.08 11.97 -13.69
CA HIS A 43 -13.56 12.10 -12.32
C HIS A 43 -14.71 11.11 -12.11
N CYS A 44 -14.57 10.15 -11.20
CA CYS A 44 -15.65 9.22 -10.92
C CYS A 44 -15.86 8.94 -9.44
N SER A 45 -17.12 8.70 -9.08
CA SER A 45 -17.54 8.11 -7.82
C SER A 45 -18.37 6.86 -8.11
N LEU A 46 -17.90 5.69 -7.70
CA LEU A 46 -18.59 4.42 -7.96
C LEU A 46 -18.87 3.70 -6.64
N ALA A 47 -20.14 3.34 -6.42
CA ALA A 47 -20.58 2.59 -5.26
C ALA A 47 -21.30 1.31 -5.71
N ALA A 48 -20.87 0.14 -5.22
CA ALA A 48 -21.60 -1.09 -5.51
C ALA A 48 -21.46 -2.18 -4.45
N THR A 49 -22.28 -3.23 -4.48
CA THR A 49 -21.93 -4.43 -3.69
C THR A 49 -20.79 -5.17 -4.40
N ARG A 50 -20.91 -5.41 -5.71
CA ARG A 50 -19.83 -5.97 -6.53
C ARG A 50 -19.41 -4.97 -7.60
N LEU A 51 -18.14 -4.58 -7.58
CA LEU A 51 -17.55 -3.61 -8.50
C LEU A 51 -16.38 -4.23 -9.25
N HIS A 52 -16.48 -4.21 -10.59
CA HIS A 52 -15.38 -4.50 -11.49
C HIS A 52 -15.15 -3.28 -12.40
N CYS A 53 -13.97 -2.67 -12.34
CA CYS A 53 -13.69 -1.51 -13.20
C CYS A 53 -12.28 -1.51 -13.80
N SER A 54 -12.19 -1.02 -15.04
CA SER A 54 -10.93 -0.63 -15.69
C SER A 54 -10.98 0.85 -16.06
N LEU A 55 -10.10 1.66 -15.50
CA LEU A 55 -10.07 3.10 -15.75
C LEU A 55 -8.71 3.53 -16.30
N ALA A 56 -8.71 4.18 -17.45
CA ALA A 56 -7.51 4.70 -18.09
C ALA A 56 -7.65 6.21 -18.35
N ALA A 57 -6.71 7.02 -17.85
CA ALA A 57 -6.74 8.45 -18.16
C ALA A 57 -5.39 9.15 -18.11
N THR A 58 -5.29 10.35 -18.70
CA THR A 58 -4.10 11.17 -18.40
C THR A 58 -4.15 11.67 -16.96
N ARG A 59 -5.31 12.16 -16.50
CA ARG A 59 -5.57 12.57 -15.13
C ARG A 59 -6.79 11.83 -14.59
N LEU A 60 -6.61 11.09 -13.50
CA LEU A 60 -7.64 10.27 -12.89
C LEU A 60 -7.84 10.67 -11.45
N HIS A 61 -9.08 11.02 -11.10
CA HIS A 61 -9.56 11.19 -9.74
C HIS A 61 -10.73 10.25 -9.50
N CYS A 62 -10.62 9.31 -8.56
CA CYS A 62 -11.71 8.39 -8.26
C CYS A 62 -11.93 8.11 -6.77
N SER A 63 -13.20 7.90 -6.42
CA SER A 63 -13.61 7.30 -5.16
C SER A 63 -14.42 6.04 -5.45
N LEU A 64 -13.96 4.87 -4.99
CA LEU A 64 -14.64 3.60 -5.19
C LEU A 64 -14.99 2.97 -3.83
N ALA A 65 -16.24 2.61 -3.64
CA ALA A 65 -16.72 1.93 -2.44
C ALA A 65 -17.46 0.65 -2.84
N ALA A 66 -17.06 -0.50 -2.30
CA ALA A 66 -17.82 -1.73 -2.53
C ALA A 66 -17.71 -2.78 -1.43
N THR A 67 -18.55 -3.81 -1.43
CA THR A 67 -18.23 -5.00 -0.61
C THR A 67 -17.09 -5.76 -1.28
N CYS A 68 -17.22 -6.09 -2.57
CA CYS A 68 -16.16 -6.72 -3.36
C CYS A 68 -15.72 -5.78 -4.48
N LEU A 69 -14.43 -5.44 -4.51
CA LEU A 69 -13.85 -4.51 -5.47
C LEU A 69 -12.69 -5.16 -6.22
N HIS A 70 -12.82 -5.23 -7.54
CA HIS A 70 -11.74 -5.54 -8.47
C HIS A 70 -11.50 -4.35 -9.40
N CYS A 71 -10.31 -3.75 -9.37
CA CYS A 71 -10.01 -2.63 -10.25
C CYS A 71 -8.61 -2.65 -10.86
N SER A 72 -8.52 -2.19 -12.10
CA SER A 72 -7.27 -1.80 -12.76
C SER A 72 -7.30 -0.33 -13.13
N LEU A 73 -6.37 0.46 -12.60
CA LEU A 73 -6.30 1.91 -12.87
C LEU A 73 -4.95 2.26 -13.48
N ALA A 74 -4.98 2.94 -14.63
CA ALA A 74 -3.77 3.40 -15.31
C ALA A 74 -3.86 4.91 -15.60
N ALA A 75 -2.89 5.70 -15.15
CA ALA A 75 -2.87 7.12 -15.47
C ALA A 75 -1.51 7.80 -15.46
N THR A 76 -1.37 8.97 -16.08
CA THR A 76 -0.15 9.76 -15.84
C THR A 76 -0.18 10.32 -14.40
N ARG A 77 -1.32 10.86 -13.97
CA ARG A 77 -1.55 11.33 -12.59
C ARG A 77 -2.79 10.65 -12.04
N LEU A 78 -2.62 9.94 -10.93
CA LEU A 78 -3.67 9.15 -10.29
C LEU A 78 -3.86 9.61 -8.84
N HIS A 79 -5.09 10.00 -8.51
CA HIS A 79 -5.56 10.22 -7.15
C HIS A 79 -6.75 9.31 -6.88
N CYS A 80 -6.65 8.37 -5.94
CA CYS A 80 -7.76 7.47 -5.65
C CYS A 80 -7.97 7.22 -4.15
N SER A 81 -9.24 7.04 -3.79
CA SER A 81 -9.66 6.50 -2.49
C SER A 81 -10.50 5.25 -2.73
N LEU A 82 -10.06 4.11 -2.22
CA LEU A 82 -10.77 2.84 -2.37
C LEU A 82 -11.12 2.26 -1.00
N ALA A 83 -12.38 1.91 -0.80
CA ALA A 83 -12.86 1.26 0.42
C ALA A 83 -13.63 -0.01 0.06
N ALA A 84 -13.25 -1.16 0.63
CA ALA A 84 -14.04 -2.37 0.46
C ALA A 84 -13.94 -3.36 1.62
N THR A 85 -14.77 -4.41 1.64
CA THR A 85 -14.45 -5.55 2.51
C THR A 85 -13.34 -6.39 1.86
N CYS A 86 -13.52 -6.79 0.61
CA CYS A 86 -12.51 -7.46 -0.21
C CYS A 86 -12.05 -6.55 -1.35
N LEU A 87 -10.76 -6.22 -1.38
CA LEU A 87 -10.17 -5.33 -2.38
C LEU A 87 -9.03 -6.04 -3.12
N HIS A 88 -9.17 -6.11 -4.44
CA HIS A 88 -8.10 -6.54 -5.35
C HIS A 88 -7.82 -5.44 -6.38
N CYS A 89 -6.63 -4.84 -6.36
CA CYS A 89 -6.32 -3.75 -7.29
C CYS A 89 -4.92 -3.81 -7.92
N SER A 90 -4.83 -3.29 -9.14
CA SER A 90 -3.57 -2.98 -9.82
C SER A 90 -3.59 -1.52 -10.25
N LEU A 91 -2.63 -0.72 -9.74
CA LEU A 91 -2.54 0.70 -10.05
C LEU A 91 -1.18 1.01 -10.69
N ALA A 92 -1.19 1.65 -11.86
CA ALA A 92 0.00 2.07 -12.56
C ALA A 92 -0.07 3.57 -12.88
N ALA A 93 0.94 4.35 -12.46
CA ALA A 93 0.99 5.76 -12.83
C ALA A 93 2.37 6.39 -12.85
N THR A 94 2.54 7.56 -13.49
CA THR A 94 3.78 8.32 -13.27
C THR A 94 3.79 8.91 -11.86
N ARG A 95 2.67 9.50 -11.42
CA ARG A 95 2.46 10.03 -10.06
C ARG A 95 1.20 9.41 -9.48
N LEU A 96 1.35 8.74 -8.34
CA LEU A 96 0.29 8.00 -7.68
C LEU A 96 0.11 8.51 -6.25
N HIS A 97 -1.11 8.93 -5.93
CA HIS A 97 -1.57 9.19 -4.57
C HIS A 97 -2.79 8.31 -4.28
N CYS A 98 -2.68 7.41 -3.31
CA CYS A 98 -3.81 6.55 -2.96
C CYS A 98 -4.00 6.35 -1.46
N SER A 99 -5.26 6.16 -1.08
CA SER A 99 -5.67 5.67 0.23
C SER A 99 -6.56 4.44 0.06
N LEU A 100 -6.13 3.28 0.55
CA LEU A 100 -6.87 2.03 0.43
C LEU A 100 -7.22 1.50 1.82
N ALA A 101 -8.49 1.18 2.04
CA ALA A 101 -8.98 0.58 3.28
C ALA A 101 -9.78 -0.68 2.97
N ALA A 102 -9.42 -1.81 3.58
CA ALA A 102 -10.23 -3.02 3.44
C ALA A 102 -10.12 -4.01 4.62
N THR A 103 -11.01 -5.00 4.71
CA THR A 103 -10.73 -6.12 5.62
C THR A 103 -9.65 -7.02 5.02
N CYS A 104 -9.78 -7.39 3.75
CA CYS A 104 -8.80 -8.13 2.97
C CYS A 104 -8.34 -7.29 1.76
N LEU A 105 -7.03 -7.00 1.69
CA LEU A 105 -6.44 -6.16 0.66
C LEU A 105 -5.33 -6.91 -0.08
N HIS A 106 -5.49 -7.04 -1.40
CA HIS A 106 -4.44 -7.49 -2.31
C HIS A 106 -4.17 -6.41 -3.35
N CYS A 107 -2.96 -5.84 -3.39
CA CYS A 107 -2.64 -4.78 -4.34
C CYS A 107 -1.25 -4.87 -4.97
N SER A 108 -1.16 -4.40 -6.21
CA SER A 108 0.10 -4.11 -6.90
C SER A 108 0.12 -2.67 -7.36
N LEU A 109 1.09 -1.89 -6.86
CA LEU A 109 1.22 -0.47 -7.19
C LEU A 109 2.58 -0.20 -7.84
N ALA A 110 2.57 0.38 -9.04
CA ALA A 110 3.78 0.75 -9.77
C ALA A 110 3.73 2.24 -10.13
N ALA A 111 4.75 3.01 -9.73
CA ALA A 111 4.83 4.42 -10.14
C ALA A 111 6.24 5.01 -10.17
N THR A 112 6.44 6.15 -10.83
CA THR A 112 7.70 6.88 -10.63
C THR A 112 7.73 7.54 -9.24
N ARG A 113 6.62 8.17 -8.84
CA ARG A 113 6.43 8.74 -7.50
C ARG A 113 5.16 8.15 -6.90
N LEU A 114 5.30 7.51 -5.75
CA LEU A 114 4.23 6.80 -5.07
C LEU A 114 4.07 7.35 -3.65
N HIS A 115 2.86 7.83 -3.34
CA HIS A 115 2.41 8.16 -2.00
C HIS A 115 1.18 7.32 -1.67
N CYS A 116 1.26 6.45 -0.66
CA CYS A 116 0.12 5.62 -0.28
C CYS A 116 -0.08 5.47 1.22
N SER A 117 -1.35 5.32 1.61
CA SER A 117 -1.77 4.81 2.91
C SER A 117 -2.64 3.58 2.72
N LEU A 118 -2.22 2.45 3.29
CA LEU A 118 -2.94 1.18 3.20
C LEU A 118 -3.30 0.70 4.62
N ALA A 119 -4.58 0.45 4.86
CA ALA A 119 -5.07 -0.08 6.13
C ALA A 119 -5.91 -1.33 5.86
N ALA A 120 -5.57 -2.45 6.50
CA ALA A 120 -6.39 -3.65 6.43
C ALA A 120 -6.28 -4.60 7.60
N THR A 121 -7.17 -5.60 7.73
CA THR A 121 -6.89 -6.71 8.65
C THR A 121 -5.81 -7.62 8.05
N ARG A 122 -5.98 -8.00 6.78
CA ARG A 122 -5.02 -8.81 6.01
C ARG A 122 -4.56 -8.01 4.80
N LEU A 123 -3.27 -7.72 4.73
CA LEU A 123 -2.67 -6.90 3.69
C LEU A 123 -1.58 -7.68 2.96
N HIS A 124 -1.77 -7.84 1.66
CA HIS A 124 -0.78 -8.35 0.73
C HIS A 124 -0.51 -7.29 -0.33
N CYS A 125 0.72 -6.75 -0.38
CA CYS A 125 1.04 -5.71 -1.36
C CYS A 125 2.41 -5.86 -2.00
N SER A 126 2.51 -5.48 -3.27
CA SER A 126 3.76 -5.23 -3.97
C SER A 126 3.81 -3.78 -4.43
N LEU A 127 4.81 -3.03 -3.96
CA LEU A 127 5.01 -1.62 -4.28
C LEU A 127 6.35 -1.42 -4.98
N ALA A 128 6.33 -0.86 -6.19
CA ALA A 128 7.52 -0.54 -6.96
C ALA A 128 7.52 0.94 -7.35
N ALA A 129 8.57 1.68 -6.98
CA ALA A 129 8.70 3.06 -7.43
C ALA A 129 10.13 3.60 -7.48
N THR A 130 10.38 4.74 -8.14
CA THR A 130 11.67 5.42 -7.93
C THR A 130 11.68 6.14 -6.59
N ARG A 131 10.59 6.83 -6.24
CA ARG A 131 10.38 7.43 -4.92
C ARG A 131 9.11 6.89 -4.29
N LEU A 132 9.25 6.24 -3.13
CA LEU A 132 8.17 5.58 -2.43
C LEU A 132 8.02 6.20 -1.03
N HIS A 133 6.83 6.73 -0.75
CA HIS A 133 6.37 7.11 0.58
C HIS A 133 5.13 6.30 0.93
N CYS A 134 5.21 5.41 1.92
CA CYS A 134 4.06 4.59 2.32
C CYS A 134 3.85 4.54 3.83
N SER A 135 2.58 4.36 4.20
CA SER A 135 2.16 3.97 5.55
C SER A 135 1.29 2.74 5.43
N LEU A 136 1.71 1.63 6.05
CA LEU A 136 1.00 0.35 6.00
C LEU A 136 0.62 -0.06 7.43
N ALA A 137 -0.67 -0.27 7.67
CA ALA A 137 -1.18 -0.75 8.94
C ALA A 137 -2.04 -2.00 8.73
N ALA A 138 -1.68 -3.11 9.38
CA ALA A 138 -2.53 -4.30 9.36
C ALA A 138 -2.39 -5.21 10.58
N THR A 139 -3.29 -6.17 10.78
CA THR A 139 -3.00 -7.24 11.75
C THR A 139 -1.99 -8.22 11.14
N ARG A 140 -2.22 -8.66 9.90
CA ARG A 140 -1.25 -9.45 9.12
C ARG A 140 -0.81 -8.70 7.88
N LEU A 141 0.48 -8.45 7.78
CA LEU A 141 1.09 -7.67 6.70
C LEU A 141 2.14 -8.49 5.98
N HIS A 142 1.91 -8.73 4.69
CA HIS A 142 2.90 -9.27 3.76
C HIS A 142 3.18 -8.22 2.67
N CYS A 143 4.40 -7.69 2.62
CA CYS A 143 4.75 -6.68 1.63
C CYS A 143 6.10 -6.94 0.95
N SER A 144 6.17 -6.53 -0.32
CA SER A 144 7.42 -6.33 -1.04
C SER A 144 7.51 -4.89 -1.51
N LEU A 145 8.55 -4.18 -1.06
CA LEU A 145 8.79 -2.77 -1.38
C LEU A 145 10.12 -2.64 -2.13
N ALA A 146 10.07 -2.14 -3.35
CA ALA A 146 11.25 -1.87 -4.17
C ALA A 146 11.28 -0.39 -4.58
N ALA A 147 12.30 0.35 -4.15
CA ALA A 147 12.49 1.72 -4.61
C ALA A 147 13.91 2.23 -4.56
N THR A 148 14.27 3.23 -5.38
CA THR A 148 15.57 3.89 -5.18
C THR A 148 15.57 4.68 -3.87
N ARG A 149 14.51 5.46 -3.60
CA ARG A 149 14.30 6.12 -2.31
C ARG A 149 13.04 5.61 -1.66
N LEU A 150 13.18 4.99 -0.49
CA LEU A 150 12.10 4.37 0.26
C LEU A 150 11.95 5.06 1.62
N HIS A 151 10.75 5.58 1.88
CA HIS A 151 10.32 6.09 3.17
C HIS A 151 9.04 5.36 3.59
N CYS A 152 9.10 4.52 4.62
CA CYS A 152 7.94 3.73 5.04
C CYS A 152 7.69 3.71 6.54
N SER A 153 6.42 3.63 6.93
CA SER A 153 6.00 3.22 8.26
C SER A 153 5.16 1.96 8.16
N LEU A 154 5.61 0.88 8.82
CA LEU A 154 4.93 -0.41 8.84
C LEU A 154 4.51 -0.73 10.27
N ALA A 155 3.22 -0.94 10.50
CA ALA A 155 2.66 -1.35 11.78
C ALA A 155 1.83 -2.62 11.59
N ALA A 156 2.21 -3.71 12.24
CA ALA A 156 1.40 -4.92 12.24
C ALA A 156 1.62 -5.84 13.44
N THR A 157 0.67 -6.72 13.76
CA THR A 157 0.98 -7.78 14.74
C THR A 157 1.93 -8.79 14.11
N TYR A 158 1.60 -9.28 12.91
CA TYR A 158 2.48 -10.15 12.12
C TYR A 158 2.96 -9.41 10.87
N LEU A 159 4.28 -9.24 10.76
CA LEU A 159 4.91 -8.51 9.67
C LEU A 159 5.89 -9.40 8.92
N HIS A 160 5.66 -9.54 7.61
CA HIS A 160 6.55 -10.19 6.66
C HIS A 160 6.91 -9.21 5.53
N CYS A 161 8.14 -8.70 5.52
CA CYS A 161 8.60 -7.74 4.51
C CYS A 161 9.79 -8.19 3.68
N SER A 162 9.81 -7.75 2.42
CA SER A 162 11.04 -7.61 1.64
C SER A 162 11.22 -6.16 1.22
N LEU A 163 12.37 -5.58 1.57
CA LEU A 163 12.70 -4.18 1.31
C LEU A 163 13.96 -4.11 0.45
N ALA A 164 13.85 -3.55 -0.75
CA ALA A 164 14.97 -3.33 -1.66
C ALA A 164 15.09 -1.84 -1.98
N ALA A 165 16.17 -1.20 -1.52
CA ALA A 165 16.39 0.22 -1.81
C ALA A 165 17.84 0.69 -1.83
N THR A 166 18.10 1.81 -2.51
CA THR A 166 19.42 2.46 -2.43
C THR A 166 19.50 3.40 -1.23
N ARG A 167 18.40 4.08 -0.89
CA ARG A 167 18.21 4.87 0.33
C ARG A 167 16.94 4.46 1.05
N LEU A 168 17.07 4.12 2.33
CA LEU A 168 15.98 3.61 3.15
C LEU A 168 15.83 4.41 4.45
N HIS A 169 14.61 4.90 4.69
CA HIS A 169 14.15 5.44 5.97
C HIS A 169 12.89 4.67 6.37
N CYS A 170 12.95 3.83 7.40
CA CYS A 170 11.79 3.08 7.84
C CYS A 170 11.57 3.06 9.36
N SER A 171 10.29 2.99 9.74
CA SER A 171 9.85 2.71 11.09
C SER A 171 9.01 1.43 11.09
N LEU A 172 9.43 0.43 11.86
CA LEU A 172 8.78 -0.88 11.97
C LEU A 172 8.26 -1.08 13.38
N ALA A 173 6.97 -1.38 13.51
CA ALA A 173 6.32 -1.74 14.77
C ALA A 173 5.60 -3.08 14.60
N ALA A 174 6.12 -4.14 15.24
CA ALA A 174 5.47 -5.44 15.20
C ALA A 174 5.70 -6.34 16.42
N THR A 175 4.74 -7.25 16.67
CA THR A 175 4.93 -8.32 17.67
C THR A 175 5.77 -9.45 17.09
N CYS A 176 5.52 -9.83 15.83
CA CYS A 176 6.31 -10.83 15.09
C CYS A 176 6.80 -10.25 13.77
N LEU A 177 8.10 -10.35 13.51
CA LEU A 177 8.75 -9.73 12.36
C LEU A 177 9.64 -10.74 11.62
N HIS A 178 9.37 -10.90 10.33
CA HIS A 178 10.29 -11.49 9.37
C HIS A 178 10.56 -10.44 8.28
N CYS A 179 11.81 -9.98 8.17
CA CYS A 179 12.16 -9.02 7.14
C CYS A 179 13.44 -9.38 6.41
N SER A 180 13.42 -9.21 5.09
CA SER A 180 14.57 -9.29 4.21
C SER A 180 14.91 -7.89 3.69
N LEU A 181 16.19 -7.52 3.74
CA LEU A 181 16.67 -6.19 3.34
C LEU A 181 17.80 -6.32 2.33
N VAL A 182 17.66 -5.63 1.20
CA VAL A 182 18.70 -5.49 0.17
C VAL A 182 19.01 -4.01 -0.01
N LEU A 183 20.23 -3.61 0.32
CA LEU A 183 20.66 -2.21 0.35
C LEU A 183 21.95 -2.01 -0.44
N PHE A 184 22.07 -0.86 -1.09
CA PHE A 184 23.21 -0.52 -1.93
C PHE A 184 24.07 0.65 -1.44
N SER A 185 23.64 1.43 -0.41
CA SER A 185 24.43 2.59 0.04
C SER A 185 24.12 3.15 1.45
N THR A 186 22.88 3.49 1.79
CA THR A 186 22.58 4.22 3.06
C THR A 186 21.27 3.78 3.71
N CYS A 187 21.27 3.66 5.04
CA CYS A 187 20.18 3.06 5.81
C CYS A 187 19.94 3.78 7.14
N PHE A 188 18.69 4.16 7.43
CA PHE A 188 18.22 4.52 8.76
C PHE A 188 16.95 3.71 9.07
N VAL A 189 17.03 2.85 10.09
CA VAL A 189 15.97 1.89 10.46
C VAL A 189 15.68 2.05 11.94
N VAL A 190 14.42 2.35 12.27
CA VAL A 190 13.92 2.31 13.66
C VAL A 190 13.00 1.11 13.78
N CYS A 191 13.42 0.12 14.58
CA CYS A 191 12.65 -1.10 14.86
C CYS A 191 12.19 -1.12 16.31
N VAL A 192 10.88 -1.22 16.54
CA VAL A 192 10.29 -1.52 17.84
C VAL A 192 9.64 -2.90 17.73
N ALA A 193 10.29 -3.92 18.30
CA ALA A 193 9.82 -5.30 18.31
C ALA A 193 9.65 -5.81 19.75
N LEU A 194 8.48 -6.39 20.06
CA LEU A 194 8.15 -6.93 21.39
C LEU A 194 8.59 -8.40 21.60
N CYS A 195 9.52 -8.89 20.75
CA CYS A 195 10.29 -10.14 20.85
C CYS A 195 9.55 -11.49 20.64
N SER A 196 10.05 -12.31 19.69
CA SER A 196 10.13 -13.78 19.85
C SER A 196 11.14 -14.46 18.87
N PHE A 197 11.32 -14.03 17.62
CA PHE A 197 12.36 -14.58 16.72
C PHE A 197 12.72 -13.55 15.63
N CYS A 198 13.99 -13.15 15.52
CA CYS A 198 14.44 -12.18 14.52
C CYS A 198 15.60 -12.78 13.71
N SER A 199 15.33 -13.29 12.50
CA SER A 199 16.37 -13.74 11.56
C SER A 199 16.70 -12.59 10.62
N PHE A 200 17.83 -11.92 10.85
CA PHE A 200 18.33 -10.85 9.98
C PHE A 200 19.47 -11.38 9.10
N VAL A 201 19.26 -11.50 7.79
CA VAL A 201 20.31 -11.89 6.84
C VAL A 201 20.79 -10.64 6.10
N SER A 202 21.98 -10.14 6.46
CA SER A 202 22.63 -9.01 5.79
C SER A 202 23.91 -9.47 5.11
N ARG A 203 23.96 -9.38 3.76
CA ARG A 203 25.23 -9.39 3.02
C ARG A 203 25.71 -7.94 2.93
N ALA A 204 26.65 -7.58 3.80
CA ALA A 204 27.15 -6.22 3.95
C ALA A 204 28.36 -5.94 3.04
N THR A 205 28.29 -4.85 2.27
CA THR A 205 29.48 -4.17 1.75
C THR A 205 29.34 -2.67 2.02
N LEU A 206 30.13 -2.20 2.98
CA LEU A 206 30.59 -0.82 3.26
C LEU A 206 29.64 0.21 3.93
N CYS A 207 30.14 0.69 5.08
CA CYS A 207 30.01 2.02 5.71
C CYS A 207 28.85 2.36 6.68
N LEU A 208 29.19 2.27 7.98
CA LEU A 208 29.02 3.25 9.07
C LEU A 208 27.61 3.86 9.33
N SER A 209 26.93 3.32 10.35
CA SER A 209 26.29 4.00 11.50
C SER A 209 25.08 3.19 12.02
N PHE A 210 25.36 2.08 12.71
CA PHE A 210 24.33 1.36 13.46
C PHE A 210 24.07 2.08 14.80
N VAL A 211 23.09 2.99 14.86
CA VAL A 211 22.50 3.39 16.13
C VAL A 211 21.37 2.41 16.45
N CYS A 212 21.71 1.33 17.14
CA CYS A 212 20.74 0.40 17.69
C CYS A 212 20.21 0.98 19.01
N SER A 213 19.17 1.82 18.98
CA SER A 213 18.48 2.25 20.21
C SER A 213 17.62 1.10 20.74
N TYR A 214 18.21 0.28 21.60
CA TYR A 214 17.52 -0.75 22.37
C TYR A 214 16.72 -0.08 23.50
N VAL A 215 15.42 0.21 23.29
CA VAL A 215 14.54 0.68 24.37
C VAL A 215 14.11 -0.53 25.21
N LYS A 216 14.83 -0.72 26.31
CA LYS A 216 14.61 -1.73 27.36
C LYS A 216 13.32 -1.39 28.12
N VAL A 217 12.20 -2.03 27.79
CA VAL A 217 10.98 -2.00 28.63
C VAL A 217 10.96 -3.26 29.51
N ASN A 218 11.47 -3.11 30.73
CA ASN A 218 11.27 -3.91 31.93
C ASN A 218 10.76 -5.37 31.80
N CYS A 219 11.70 -6.33 31.87
CA CYS A 219 11.50 -7.58 32.60
C CYS A 219 12.40 -7.57 33.85
N HIS A 220 12.10 -6.69 34.81
CA HIS A 220 12.87 -6.49 36.04
C HIS A 220 12.60 -7.58 37.12
N PHE A 221 12.48 -8.86 36.75
CA PHE A 221 12.16 -9.90 37.75
C PHE A 221 12.80 -11.30 37.61
N LEU A 222 13.67 -11.58 36.63
CA LEU A 222 14.20 -12.96 36.45
C LEU A 222 15.72 -13.12 36.27
N SER A 223 16.54 -12.10 36.54
CA SER A 223 18.01 -12.27 36.54
C SER A 223 18.71 -11.52 37.68
N GLN A 224 18.14 -11.57 38.88
CA GLN A 224 18.85 -11.27 40.13
C GLN A 224 19.26 -12.55 40.89
N ARG A 225 19.25 -13.75 40.27
CA ARG A 225 19.44 -15.01 41.03
C ARG A 225 20.38 -16.08 40.49
N PHE A 226 21.10 -15.89 39.39
CA PHE A 226 22.11 -16.88 38.99
C PHE A 226 23.35 -16.18 38.41
N PHE A 227 24.53 -16.48 38.97
CA PHE A 227 25.88 -16.05 38.56
C PHE A 227 26.43 -14.69 39.01
N SER A 228 26.32 -14.35 40.31
CA SER A 228 27.34 -13.53 41.00
C SER A 228 27.52 -13.88 42.49
N CYS A 229 27.23 -15.13 42.88
CA CYS A 229 27.69 -15.72 44.13
C CYS A 229 28.20 -17.13 43.85
N LEU A 230 29.42 -17.25 43.33
CA LEU A 230 30.37 -18.34 43.55
C LEU A 230 31.64 -17.99 42.76
N CYS A 231 32.77 -18.13 43.44
CA CYS A 231 34.14 -17.91 42.97
C CYS A 231 34.43 -18.46 41.57
#